data_AF-A0A561DWF3-F1
#
_entry.id   AF-A0A561DWF3-F1
#
_cell.length_a   1.000
_cell.length_b   1.000
_cell.length_c   1.000
_cell.angle_alpha   90.00
_cell.angle_beta   90.00
_cell.angle_gamma   90.00
#
_symmetry.space_group_name_H-M   'P 1'
#
loop_
_entity.id
_entity.type
_entity.pdbx_description
1 polymer ?
#
loop_
_entity_poly.entity_id
_entity_poly.type
_entity_poly.pdbx_seq_one_letter_code
_entity_poly.pdbx_strand_id
1 'polypeptide(L)'
;MKTFITLLLACALSIPAFANEEKKEGEGEGAAPQVIYHSLVPALVGNYGAGPKLKYYKADVALRVTGADAEAKVTHHEPLIRNQLVMLFSQQTEESLASPDAKEKLRQEALKQVQQVLTDEEGKPLVEDLLFNNLILQG
;
A
#
# COMPACT_ATOMS: atom_id res chain seq x y z
N MET A 1 -1.73 57.47 47.54
CA MET A 1 -1.75 57.65 46.08
C MET A 1 -0.41 57.14 45.57
N LYS A 2 -0.30 55.81 45.45
CA LYS A 2 -0.26 55.05 44.18
C LYS A 2 1.00 55.34 43.36
N THR A 3 2.02 54.56 43.74
CA THR A 3 3.28 54.24 43.08
C THR A 3 3.14 54.08 41.56
N PHE A 4 3.74 55.00 40.83
CA PHE A 4 4.20 54.78 39.46
C PHE A 4 5.62 54.20 39.53
N ILE A 5 5.99 53.41 38.52
CA ILE A 5 7.33 52.86 38.26
C ILE A 5 7.62 51.54 38.99
N THR A 6 7.25 50.43 38.34
CA THR A 6 8.08 49.23 38.10
C THR A 6 7.21 48.17 37.42
N LEU A 7 7.23 48.10 36.09
CA LEU A 7 7.05 46.83 35.35
C LEU A 7 7.41 47.01 33.86
N LEU A 8 8.65 47.43 33.62
CA LEU A 8 9.34 47.15 32.37
C LEU A 8 10.00 45.77 32.60
N LEU A 9 9.79 44.81 31.69
CA LEU A 9 10.35 43.44 31.69
C LEU A 9 9.41 42.32 32.21
N ALA A 10 8.31 42.03 31.50
CA ALA A 10 7.67 40.71 31.52
C ALA A 10 6.63 40.55 30.40
N CYS A 11 7.05 40.54 29.13
CA CYS A 11 6.20 40.08 28.01
C CYS A 11 7.02 39.56 26.81
N ALA A 12 8.24 39.09 27.07
CA ALA A 12 9.02 38.34 26.08
C ALA A 12 9.32 36.98 26.69
N LEU A 13 8.41 36.01 26.46
CA LEU A 13 8.60 34.55 26.50
C LEU A 13 7.21 33.89 26.62
N SER A 14 6.53 33.72 25.49
CA SER A 14 5.45 32.74 25.30
C SER A 14 5.23 32.57 23.80
N ILE A 15 6.06 31.74 23.16
CA ILE A 15 5.74 31.14 21.86
C ILE A 15 5.14 29.78 22.18
N PRO A 16 3.83 29.55 21.98
CA PRO A 16 3.36 28.20 21.73
C PRO A 16 3.70 27.85 20.27
N ALA A 17 4.57 26.86 20.13
CA ALA A 17 4.70 26.08 18.90
C ALA A 17 3.39 25.31 18.63
N PHE A 18 3.22 24.89 17.37
CA PHE A 18 2.10 24.13 16.77
C PHE A 18 0.91 24.94 16.26
N ALA A 19 0.87 25.20 14.95
CA ALA A 19 0.11 24.39 13.99
C ALA A 19 0.11 25.11 12.63
N ASN A 20 0.78 24.52 11.65
CA ASN A 20 0.71 24.93 10.25
C ASN A 20 -0.64 24.47 9.68
N GLU A 21 -1.69 25.28 9.84
CA GLU A 21 -2.89 25.16 9.02
C GLU A 21 -2.66 25.94 7.72
N GLU A 22 -2.10 25.26 6.71
CA GLU A 22 -2.38 25.63 5.33
C GLU A 22 -3.82 25.22 5.00
N LYS A 23 -4.77 26.09 5.38
CA LYS A 23 -6.10 26.10 4.74
C LYS A 23 -5.92 26.49 3.27
N LYS A 24 -5.82 25.49 2.40
CA LYS A 24 -6.21 25.64 0.99
C LYS A 24 -7.71 25.38 0.88
N GLU A 25 -8.49 26.45 1.12
CA GLU A 25 -9.83 26.56 0.56
C GLU A 25 -9.68 26.93 -0.93
N GLY A 26 -10.03 25.98 -1.79
CA GLY A 26 -10.17 26.16 -3.22
C GLY A 26 -11.27 25.21 -3.69
N GLU A 27 -12.50 25.71 -3.73
CA GLU A 27 -13.60 25.08 -4.44
C GLU A 27 -13.37 25.24 -5.95
N GLY A 28 -13.47 24.13 -6.69
CA GLY A 28 -13.36 24.12 -8.15
C GLY A 28 -13.19 22.73 -8.73
N GLU A 29 -14.32 22.14 -9.17
CA GLU A 29 -14.44 21.23 -10.31
C GLU A 29 -13.54 19.98 -10.39
N GLY A 30 -14.12 18.82 -10.08
CA GLY A 30 -13.86 17.57 -10.80
C GLY A 30 -12.40 17.24 -11.13
N ALA A 31 -11.50 17.27 -10.14
CA ALA A 31 -10.16 16.72 -10.33
C ALA A 31 -10.29 15.26 -10.75
N ALA A 32 -9.80 14.93 -11.95
CA ALA A 32 -9.76 13.55 -12.42
C ALA A 32 -9.10 12.66 -11.36
N PRO A 33 -9.66 11.47 -11.08
CA PRO A 33 -9.15 10.65 -10.01
C PRO A 33 -7.69 10.28 -10.29
N GLN A 34 -6.82 10.55 -9.32
CA GLN A 34 -5.37 10.39 -9.43
C GLN A 34 -5.01 8.91 -9.35
N VAL A 35 -4.06 8.47 -10.19
CA VAL A 35 -3.50 7.11 -10.11
C VAL A 35 -2.49 7.05 -8.96
N ILE A 36 -2.67 6.08 -8.06
CA ILE A 36 -1.87 5.83 -6.87
C ILE A 36 -1.29 4.41 -6.96
N TYR A 37 -0.04 4.24 -6.53
CA TYR A 37 0.62 2.93 -6.45
C TYR A 37 0.80 2.55 -4.98
N HIS A 38 -0.13 1.75 -4.46
CA HIS A 38 -0.12 1.27 -3.09
C HIS A 38 0.86 0.09 -2.94
N SER A 39 1.93 0.27 -2.17
CA SER A 39 2.95 -0.77 -1.98
C SER A 39 2.59 -1.67 -0.80
N LEU A 40 2.62 -2.99 -1.01
CA LEU A 40 2.39 -3.96 0.05
C LEU A 40 3.67 -4.12 0.89
N VAL A 41 3.69 -3.50 2.06
CA VAL A 41 4.88 -3.46 2.94
C VAL A 41 4.57 -4.18 4.26
N PRO A 42 5.45 -5.09 4.73
CA PRO A 42 6.73 -5.50 4.14
C PRO A 42 6.58 -6.44 2.93
N ALA A 43 7.67 -6.72 2.23
CA ALA A 43 7.74 -7.71 1.17
C ALA A 43 7.08 -9.04 1.57
N LEU A 44 6.41 -9.70 0.62
CA LEU A 44 5.86 -11.03 0.85
C LEU A 44 7.00 -12.05 0.78
N VAL A 45 7.20 -12.80 1.85
CA VAL A 45 8.21 -13.86 1.94
C VAL A 45 7.53 -15.14 2.36
N GLY A 46 7.84 -16.24 1.67
CA GLY A 46 7.25 -17.53 1.95
C GLY A 46 7.97 -18.65 1.22
N ASN A 47 7.48 -19.87 1.42
CA ASN A 47 7.96 -21.04 0.71
C ASN A 47 7.08 -21.30 -0.51
N TYR A 48 7.65 -21.89 -1.56
CA TYR A 48 6.90 -22.34 -2.74
C TYR A 48 7.35 -23.73 -3.17
N GLY A 49 6.52 -24.38 -3.99
CA GLY A 49 6.77 -25.70 -4.53
C GLY A 49 6.58 -26.83 -3.53
N ALA A 50 6.57 -28.06 -4.05
CA ALA A 50 6.58 -29.28 -3.28
C ALA A 50 7.91 -30.00 -3.47
N GLY A 51 8.44 -30.61 -2.40
CA GLY A 51 9.65 -31.42 -2.48
C GLY A 51 10.50 -31.41 -1.20
N PRO A 52 11.60 -32.18 -1.19
CA PRO A 52 12.47 -32.31 -0.01
C PRO A 52 13.39 -31.09 0.20
N LYS A 53 13.60 -30.26 -0.85
CA LYS A 53 14.37 -29.02 -0.74
C LYS A 53 13.42 -27.86 -0.50
N LEU A 54 13.70 -27.10 0.56
CA LEU A 54 12.98 -25.87 0.86
C LEU A 54 13.34 -24.80 -0.17
N LYS A 55 12.33 -24.29 -0.87
CA LYS A 55 12.46 -23.16 -1.79
C LYS A 55 11.65 -21.99 -1.27
N TYR A 56 12.17 -20.80 -1.46
CA TYR A 56 11.62 -19.58 -0.90
C TYR A 56 11.55 -18.48 -1.94
N TYR A 57 10.52 -17.66 -1.81
CA TYR A 57 10.32 -16.48 -2.63
C TYR A 57 10.39 -15.21 -1.77
N LYS A 58 10.80 -14.12 -2.40
CA LYS A 58 10.56 -12.75 -1.90
C LYS A 58 9.92 -11.95 -3.03
N ALA A 59 8.73 -11.40 -2.76
CA ALA A 59 7.97 -10.60 -3.71
C ALA A 59 7.69 -9.20 -3.13
N ASP A 60 8.18 -8.17 -3.81
CA ASP A 60 7.81 -6.78 -3.59
C ASP A 60 6.67 -6.43 -4.55
N VAL A 61 5.49 -6.16 -4.01
CA VAL A 61 4.25 -5.99 -4.78
C VAL A 61 3.70 -4.57 -4.62
N ALA A 62 3.25 -3.97 -5.72
CA ALA A 62 2.48 -2.73 -5.71
C ALA A 62 1.16 -2.90 -6.45
N LEU A 63 0.10 -2.23 -5.97
CA LEU A 63 -1.23 -2.23 -6.54
C LEU A 63 -1.50 -0.86 -7.16
N ARG A 64 -1.90 -0.84 -8.44
CA ARG A 64 -2.32 0.38 -9.12
C ARG A 64 -3.80 0.63 -8.84
N VAL A 65 -4.09 1.76 -8.22
CA VAL A 65 -5.41 2.14 -7.73
C VAL A 65 -5.72 3.56 -8.20
N THR A 66 -6.98 3.88 -8.46
CA THR A 66 -7.38 5.20 -8.94
C THR A 66 -8.31 5.88 -7.93
N GLY A 67 -7.86 6.99 -7.37
CA GLY A 67 -8.56 7.79 -6.37
C GLY A 67 -8.27 7.41 -4.92
N ALA A 68 -8.33 8.40 -4.03
CA ALA A 68 -7.99 8.24 -2.61
C ALA A 68 -8.98 7.33 -1.84
N ASP A 69 -10.27 7.31 -2.20
CA ASP A 69 -11.25 6.38 -1.58
C ASP A 69 -10.87 4.91 -1.83
N ALA A 70 -10.45 4.60 -3.07
CA ALA A 70 -10.06 3.24 -3.43
C ALA A 70 -8.76 2.84 -2.72
N GLU A 71 -7.80 3.74 -2.59
CA GLU A 71 -6.55 3.47 -1.86
C GLU A 71 -6.78 3.24 -0.36
N ALA A 72 -7.67 4.03 0.27
CA ALA A 72 -8.02 3.84 1.67
C ALA A 72 -8.66 2.46 1.93
N LYS A 73 -9.52 2.00 1.02
CA LYS A 73 -10.14 0.66 1.08
C LYS A 73 -9.14 -0.46 0.85
N VAL A 74 -8.26 -0.31 -0.13
CA VAL A 74 -7.16 -1.26 -0.37
C VAL A 74 -6.26 -1.36 0.87
N THR A 75 -5.94 -0.23 1.50
CA THR A 75 -5.17 -0.19 2.76
C THR A 75 -5.91 -0.90 3.89
N HIS A 76 -7.21 -0.67 4.05
CA HIS A 76 -8.02 -1.32 5.08
C HIS A 76 -8.02 -2.85 4.94
N HIS A 77 -8.14 -3.36 3.71
CA HIS A 77 -8.20 -4.79 3.41
C HIS A 77 -6.83 -5.43 3.13
N GLU A 78 -5.74 -4.67 3.27
CA GLU A 78 -4.38 -5.15 2.99
C GLU A 78 -4.06 -6.49 3.68
N PRO A 79 -4.39 -6.72 4.97
CA PRO A 79 -4.11 -8.00 5.62
C PRO A 79 -4.71 -9.21 4.89
N LEU A 80 -5.94 -9.09 4.39
CA LEU A 80 -6.63 -10.15 3.64
C LEU A 80 -6.00 -10.32 2.24
N ILE A 81 -5.74 -9.21 1.55
CA ILE A 81 -5.05 -9.21 0.25
C ILE A 81 -3.70 -9.95 0.35
N ARG A 82 -2.90 -9.61 1.36
CA ARG A 82 -1.61 -10.24 1.63
C ARG A 82 -1.75 -11.73 1.89
N ASN A 83 -2.71 -12.14 2.71
CA ASN A 83 -2.96 -13.55 3.00
C ASN A 83 -3.26 -14.33 1.71
N GLN A 84 -4.11 -13.79 0.84
CA GLN A 84 -4.48 -14.45 -0.42
C GLN A 84 -3.30 -14.56 -1.40
N LEU A 85 -2.47 -13.52 -1.49
CA LEU A 85 -1.25 -13.56 -2.30
C LEU A 85 -0.23 -14.57 -1.76
N VAL A 86 -0.06 -14.67 -0.43
CA VAL A 86 0.82 -15.68 0.18
C VAL A 86 0.33 -17.08 -0.15
N MET A 87 -0.97 -17.34 -0.03
CA MET A 87 -1.56 -18.63 -0.37
C MET A 87 -1.41 -18.97 -1.86
N LEU A 88 -1.57 -17.99 -2.75
CA LEU A 88 -1.34 -18.16 -4.18
C LEU A 88 0.11 -18.53 -4.48
N PHE A 89 1.07 -17.83 -3.86
CA PHE A 89 2.50 -18.03 -4.10
C PHE A 89 3.01 -19.35 -3.51
N SER A 90 2.45 -19.80 -2.38
CA SER A 90 2.83 -21.09 -1.79
C SER A 90 2.46 -22.30 -2.65
N GLN A 91 1.49 -22.15 -3.54
CA GLN A 91 1.03 -23.20 -4.45
C GLN A 91 1.84 -23.26 -5.76
N GLN A 92 2.72 -22.29 -6.01
CA GLN A 92 3.48 -22.21 -7.25
C GLN A 92 4.56 -23.29 -7.32
N THR A 93 4.93 -23.68 -8.54
CA THR A 93 6.01 -24.62 -8.82
C THR A 93 7.21 -23.87 -9.40
N GLU A 94 8.35 -24.56 -9.54
CA GLU A 94 9.51 -23.96 -10.21
C GLU A 94 9.21 -23.62 -11.67
N GLU A 95 8.50 -24.50 -12.38
CA GLU A 95 8.09 -24.27 -13.76
C GLU A 95 7.17 -23.05 -13.89
N SER A 96 6.22 -22.86 -12.95
CA SER A 96 5.31 -21.71 -12.98
C SER A 96 5.98 -20.37 -12.63
N LEU A 97 7.28 -20.38 -12.30
CA LEU A 97 8.06 -19.19 -11.96
C LEU A 97 9.35 -19.04 -12.79
N ALA A 98 9.65 -20.00 -13.66
CA ALA A 98 10.95 -20.10 -14.34
C ALA A 98 11.14 -19.08 -15.48
N SER A 99 10.06 -18.74 -16.20
CA SER A 99 10.12 -17.88 -17.39
C SER A 99 9.42 -16.53 -17.18
N PRO A 100 9.75 -15.51 -18.01
CA PRO A 100 9.02 -14.25 -18.00
C PRO A 100 7.51 -14.42 -18.22
N ASP A 101 7.11 -15.28 -19.16
CA ASP A 101 5.70 -15.55 -19.44
C ASP A 101 4.99 -16.21 -18.25
N ALA A 102 5.67 -17.11 -17.53
CA ALA A 102 5.14 -17.73 -16.33
C ALA A 102 4.96 -16.71 -15.19
N LYS A 103 5.91 -15.78 -15.05
CA LYS A 103 5.80 -14.67 -14.08
C LYS A 103 4.68 -13.70 -14.43
N GLU A 104 4.48 -13.39 -15.72
CA GLU A 104 3.35 -12.56 -16.16
C GLU A 104 2.02 -13.27 -15.90
N LYS A 105 1.94 -14.58 -16.16
CA LYS A 105 0.76 -15.37 -15.82
C LYS A 105 0.47 -15.33 -14.32
N LEU A 106 1.49 -15.51 -13.48
CA LEU A 106 1.34 -15.38 -12.02
C LEU A 106 0.85 -13.99 -11.62
N ARG A 107 1.37 -12.94 -12.26
CA ARG A 107 0.97 -11.56 -11.98
C ARG A 107 -0.51 -11.32 -12.28
N GLN A 108 -1.01 -11.87 -13.39
CA GLN A 108 -2.43 -11.82 -13.75
C GLN A 108 -3.31 -12.63 -12.78
N GLU A 109 -2.86 -13.81 -12.38
CA GLU A 109 -3.55 -14.61 -11.35
C GLU A 109 -3.61 -13.88 -10.01
N ALA A 110 -2.51 -13.24 -9.61
CA ALA A 110 -2.44 -12.42 -8.42
C ALA A 110 -3.39 -11.22 -8.49
N LEU A 111 -3.39 -10.48 -9.61
CA LEU A 111 -4.30 -9.36 -9.83
C LEU A 111 -5.76 -9.82 -9.70
N LYS A 112 -6.12 -10.92 -10.36
CA LYS A 112 -7.47 -11.49 -10.29
C LYS A 112 -7.85 -11.86 -8.85
N GLN A 113 -6.93 -12.46 -8.10
CA GLN A 113 -7.17 -12.82 -6.71
C GLN A 113 -7.45 -11.58 -5.85
N VAL A 114 -6.66 -10.50 -6.02
CA VAL A 114 -6.87 -9.24 -5.30
C VAL A 114 -8.21 -8.59 -5.68
N GLN A 115 -8.52 -8.56 -6.98
CA GLN A 115 -9.79 -8.03 -7.48
C GLN A 115 -10.98 -8.81 -6.95
N GLN A 116 -10.88 -10.14 -6.83
CA GLN A 116 -11.93 -10.96 -6.27
C GLN A 116 -12.16 -10.63 -4.80
N VAL A 117 -11.09 -10.57 -4.00
CA VAL A 117 -11.17 -10.17 -2.58
C VAL A 117 -11.88 -8.84 -2.40
N LEU A 118 -11.45 -7.82 -3.15
CA LEU A 118 -12.04 -6.49 -3.03
C LEU A 118 -13.46 -6.44 -3.58
N THR A 119 -13.79 -7.26 -4.57
CA THR A 119 -15.17 -7.39 -5.04
C THR A 119 -16.07 -8.02 -3.98
N ASP A 120 -15.58 -9.02 -3.24
CA ASP A 120 -16.33 -9.68 -2.18
C ASP A 120 -16.55 -8.77 -0.96
N GLU A 121 -15.56 -7.96 -0.59
CA GLU A 121 -15.61 -7.07 0.58
C GLU A 121 -16.25 -5.69 0.28
N GLU A 122 -15.99 -5.11 -0.90
CA GLU A 122 -16.37 -3.73 -1.26
C GLU A 122 -17.35 -3.65 -2.44
N GLY A 123 -17.72 -4.79 -3.04
CA GLY A 123 -18.64 -4.88 -4.19
C GLY A 123 -18.03 -4.47 -5.54
N LYS A 124 -16.73 -4.14 -5.58
CA LYS A 124 -16.01 -3.74 -6.80
C LYS A 124 -14.50 -4.07 -6.68
N PRO A 125 -13.79 -4.27 -7.81
CA PRO A 125 -12.39 -4.74 -7.78
C PRO A 125 -11.38 -3.75 -7.21
N LEU A 126 -11.63 -2.44 -7.28
CA LEU A 126 -10.81 -1.30 -6.78
C LEU A 126 -9.36 -1.18 -7.29
N VAL A 127 -8.73 -2.28 -7.72
CA VAL A 127 -7.37 -2.36 -8.23
C VAL A 127 -7.40 -2.57 -9.74
N GLU A 128 -6.70 -1.70 -10.47
CA GLU A 128 -6.61 -1.75 -11.92
C GLU A 128 -5.47 -2.65 -12.41
N ASP A 129 -4.37 -2.71 -11.65
CA ASP A 129 -3.21 -3.52 -12.00
C ASP A 129 -2.39 -3.93 -10.77
N LEU A 130 -1.57 -4.97 -10.92
CA LEU A 130 -0.64 -5.48 -9.91
C LEU A 130 0.76 -5.55 -10.50
N LEU A 131 1.73 -4.97 -9.81
CA LEU A 131 3.12 -4.91 -10.26
C LEU A 131 4.01 -5.72 -9.32
N PHE A 132 4.91 -6.51 -9.91
CA PHE A 132 6.05 -7.07 -9.20
C PHE A 132 7.24 -6.13 -9.35
N ASN A 133 7.52 -5.34 -8.31
CA ASN A 133 8.71 -4.49 -8.25
C ASN A 133 9.97 -5.34 -8.08
N ASN A 134 9.85 -6.49 -7.41
CA ASN A 134 10.89 -7.49 -7.27
C ASN A 134 10.27 -8.87 -7.07
N LEU A 135 10.83 -9.90 -7.70
CA LEU A 135 10.47 -11.29 -7.47
C LEU A 135 11.73 -12.15 -7.50
N ILE A 136 12.21 -12.50 -6.31
CA ILE A 136 13.39 -13.33 -6.09
C ILE A 136 12.92 -14.74 -5.74
N LEU A 137 13.52 -15.73 -6.38
CA LEU A 137 13.32 -17.14 -6.11
C LEU A 137 14.66 -17.73 -5.71
N GLN A 138 14.68 -18.51 -4.64
CA GLN A 138 15.90 -19.13 -4.15
C GLN A 138 15.59 -20.52 -3.59
N GLY A 139 16.41 -21.51 -3.96
CA GLY A 139 16.21 -22.92 -3.64
C GLY A 139 17.05 -23.85 -4.50
#